data_AF-A0A656Y5G8-F1
#
_entry.id   AF-A0A656Y5G8-F1
#
_cell.length_a   1.000
_cell.length_b   1.000
_cell.length_c   1.000
_cell.angle_alpha   90.00
_cell.angle_beta   90.00
_cell.angle_gamma   90.00
#
_symmetry.space_group_name_H-M   'P 1'
#
loop_
_entity.id
_entity.type
_entity.pdbx_description
1 polymer ?
#
loop_
_entity_poly.entity_id
_entity_poly.type
_entity_poly.pdbx_seq_one_letter_code
_entity_poly.pdbx_strand_id
1 'polypeptide(L)'
;MAGAVLGVLGTVALAVGVTAVVLTALGTRSLPADVPAARDARAQQLVTGNCLASLPADGPVGSVRVVPCAEPHEAQVVTEFSFAANAVWPGQQAADARVARACVLDDDEIAEGVRTVTWSPTERSWADGDRVGLCLAMVDGGGVTGSFLDGSAEVP
;
A
#
# COMPACT_ATOMS: atom_id res chain seq x y z
N MET A 1 36.35 -15.73 -32.61
CA MET A 1 34.99 -15.12 -32.65
C MET A 1 34.07 -15.60 -31.52
N ALA A 2 34.37 -16.69 -30.79
CA ALA A 2 33.53 -17.17 -29.68
C ALA A 2 33.56 -16.30 -28.39
N GLY A 3 34.67 -15.59 -28.11
CA GLY A 3 34.83 -14.79 -26.88
C GLY A 3 34.02 -13.48 -26.84
N ALA A 4 33.75 -12.86 -28.00
CA ALA A 4 32.96 -11.63 -28.07
C ALA A 4 31.46 -11.88 -27.82
N VAL A 5 30.95 -13.02 -28.28
CA VAL A 5 29.53 -13.39 -28.15
C VAL A 5 29.18 -13.70 -26.68
N LEU A 6 30.07 -14.38 -25.95
CA LEU A 6 29.89 -14.65 -24.51
C LEU A 6 29.96 -13.36 -23.67
N GLY A 7 30.85 -12.41 -24.04
CA GLY A 7 30.94 -11.11 -23.36
C GLY A 7 29.68 -10.26 -23.53
N VAL A 8 29.11 -10.21 -24.75
CA VAL A 8 27.88 -9.46 -25.04
C VAL A 8 26.66 -10.09 -24.36
N LEU A 9 26.53 -11.42 -24.36
CA LEU A 9 25.43 -12.10 -23.68
C LEU A 9 25.50 -11.91 -22.15
N GLY A 10 26.71 -11.95 -21.58
CA GLY A 10 26.93 -11.69 -20.16
C GLY A 10 26.56 -10.26 -19.74
N THR A 11 26.97 -9.25 -20.50
CA THR A 11 26.65 -7.85 -20.19
C THR A 11 25.17 -7.53 -20.37
N VAL A 12 24.51 -8.09 -21.39
CA VAL A 12 23.07 -7.93 -21.59
C VAL A 12 22.29 -8.58 -20.45
N ALA A 13 22.64 -9.82 -20.05
CA ALA A 13 21.98 -10.48 -18.92
C ALA A 13 22.15 -9.70 -17.60
N LEU A 14 23.34 -9.16 -17.36
CA LEU A 14 23.64 -8.37 -16.17
C LEU A 14 22.91 -7.02 -16.19
N ALA A 15 22.86 -6.35 -17.34
CA ALA A 15 22.10 -5.12 -17.51
C ALA A 15 20.59 -5.34 -17.30
N VAL A 16 20.02 -6.42 -17.86
CA VAL A 16 18.61 -6.79 -17.65
C VAL A 16 18.35 -7.11 -16.17
N GLY A 17 19.24 -7.87 -15.53
CA GLY A 17 19.14 -8.19 -14.09
C GLY A 17 19.18 -6.93 -13.21
N VAL A 18 20.14 -6.04 -13.43
CA VAL A 18 20.24 -4.76 -12.69
C VAL A 18 19.03 -3.89 -12.94
N THR A 19 18.57 -3.79 -14.18
CA THR A 19 17.38 -2.99 -14.52
C THR A 19 16.14 -3.53 -13.81
N ALA A 20 15.92 -4.86 -13.82
CA ALA A 20 14.81 -5.48 -13.11
C ALA A 20 14.88 -5.21 -11.60
N VAL A 21 16.05 -5.38 -10.98
CA VAL A 21 16.25 -5.09 -9.54
C VAL A 21 15.95 -3.63 -9.21
N VAL A 22 16.44 -2.69 -10.01
CA VAL A 22 16.21 -1.25 -9.80
C VAL A 22 14.72 -0.90 -9.97
N LEU A 23 14.05 -1.43 -10.98
CA LEU A 23 12.62 -1.18 -11.19
C LEU A 23 11.76 -1.73 -10.04
N THR A 24 12.09 -2.92 -9.53
CA THR A 24 11.42 -3.50 -8.36
C THR A 24 11.66 -2.67 -7.10
N ALA A 25 12.90 -2.25 -6.85
CA ALA A 25 13.24 -1.42 -5.69
C ALA A 25 12.55 -0.05 -5.72
N LEU A 26 12.44 0.58 -6.90
CA LEU A 26 11.72 1.84 -7.04
C LEU A 26 10.20 1.67 -6.88
N GLY A 27 9.65 0.55 -7.34
CA GLY A 27 8.22 0.23 -7.22
C GLY A 27 7.76 -0.19 -5.82
N THR A 28 8.70 -0.45 -4.91
CA THR A 28 8.44 -0.86 -3.51
C THR A 28 8.92 0.16 -2.49
N ARG A 29 9.52 1.27 -2.95
CA ARG A 29 9.94 2.34 -2.05
C ARG A 29 8.71 2.99 -1.43
N SER A 30 8.66 2.95 -0.10
CA SER A 30 7.65 3.61 0.72
C SER A 30 7.58 5.11 0.44
N LEU A 31 6.35 5.63 0.44
CA LEU A 31 6.09 7.06 0.39
C LEU A 31 6.37 7.73 1.75
N PRO A 32 6.53 9.06 1.78
CA PRO A 32 6.30 9.83 3.00
C PRO A 32 4.87 9.61 3.50
N ALA A 33 4.66 9.67 4.82
CA ALA A 33 3.35 9.50 5.45
C ALA A 33 2.30 10.50 4.92
N ASP A 34 2.67 11.77 4.80
CA ASP A 34 1.90 12.76 4.08
C ASP A 34 2.67 13.21 2.83
N VAL A 35 2.04 13.13 1.67
CA VAL A 35 2.70 13.44 0.39
C VAL A 35 2.58 14.95 0.11
N PRO A 36 3.62 15.59 -0.44
CA PRO A 36 3.57 17.03 -0.70
C PRO A 36 2.71 17.41 -1.91
N ALA A 37 2.30 16.43 -2.72
CA ALA A 37 1.45 16.62 -3.89
C ALA A 37 0.81 15.28 -4.29
N ALA A 38 -0.35 15.36 -4.94
CA ALA A 38 -1.08 14.21 -5.46
C ALA A 38 -0.21 13.38 -6.42
N ARG A 39 -0.26 12.05 -6.27
CA ARG A 39 0.50 11.11 -7.10
C ARG A 39 -0.13 9.73 -7.14
N ASP A 40 0.14 9.01 -8.21
CA ASP A 40 -0.17 7.58 -8.28
C ASP A 40 0.91 6.77 -7.56
N ALA A 41 0.47 5.75 -6.82
CA ALA A 41 1.34 4.85 -6.09
C ALA A 41 0.76 3.45 -6.05
N ARG A 42 1.63 2.44 -5.92
CA ARG A 42 1.20 1.06 -5.68
C ARG A 42 0.84 0.86 -4.22
N ALA A 43 -0.01 -0.12 -3.94
CA ALA A 43 -0.38 -0.48 -2.57
C ALA A 43 0.86 -0.78 -1.69
N GLN A 44 1.91 -1.41 -2.25
CA GLN A 44 3.15 -1.73 -1.52
C GLN A 44 4.00 -0.51 -1.13
N GLN A 45 3.71 0.65 -1.70
CA GLN A 45 4.42 1.89 -1.37
C GLN A 45 3.73 2.67 -0.28
N LEU A 46 2.50 2.30 0.07
CA LEU A 46 1.72 3.00 1.07
C LEU A 46 2.23 2.67 2.47
N VAL A 47 2.12 3.66 3.34
CA VAL A 47 2.47 3.57 4.76
C VAL A 47 1.37 4.20 5.60
N THR A 48 1.38 3.96 6.91
CA THR A 48 0.54 4.70 7.86
C THR A 48 0.70 6.21 7.64
N GLY A 49 -0.43 6.89 7.46
CA GLY A 49 -0.54 8.32 7.18
C GLY A 49 -1.02 8.64 5.77
N ASN A 50 -0.82 7.76 4.78
CA ASN A 50 -1.19 8.08 3.41
C ASN A 50 -2.69 8.26 3.21
N CYS A 51 -3.09 9.39 2.64
CA CYS A 51 -4.47 9.73 2.29
C CYS A 51 -4.76 9.43 0.82
N LEU A 52 -5.88 8.76 0.53
CA LEU A 52 -6.27 8.27 -0.78
C LEU A 52 -7.47 9.03 -1.28
N ALA A 53 -7.35 9.64 -2.46
CA ALA A 53 -8.43 10.41 -3.08
C ALA A 53 -9.70 9.58 -3.26
N SER A 54 -9.54 8.31 -3.63
CA SER A 54 -10.64 7.35 -3.71
C SER A 54 -10.17 5.93 -3.50
N LEU A 55 -11.10 5.05 -3.13
CA LEU A 55 -10.85 3.61 -3.07
C LEU A 55 -11.24 2.93 -4.40
N PRO A 56 -10.42 1.97 -4.88
CA PRO A 56 -10.80 1.14 -6.02
C PRO A 56 -11.94 0.18 -5.64
N ALA A 57 -12.62 -0.35 -6.65
CA ALA A 57 -13.57 -1.44 -6.44
C ALA A 57 -12.89 -2.67 -5.82
N ASP A 58 -13.67 -3.50 -5.12
CA ASP A 58 -13.20 -4.71 -4.45
C ASP A 58 -12.38 -5.61 -5.37
N GLY A 59 -11.24 -6.10 -4.85
CA GLY A 59 -10.35 -7.00 -5.56
C GLY A 59 -8.87 -6.58 -5.45
N PRO A 60 -8.01 -7.10 -6.35
CA PRO A 60 -6.59 -6.78 -6.35
C PRO A 60 -6.34 -5.28 -6.59
N VAL A 61 -5.63 -4.64 -5.67
CA VAL A 61 -5.27 -3.23 -5.76
C VAL A 61 -3.91 -3.08 -6.46
N GLY A 62 -3.93 -2.47 -7.64
CA GLY A 62 -2.71 -2.22 -8.43
C GLY A 62 -2.08 -0.86 -8.15
N SER A 63 -2.82 0.21 -8.45
CA SER A 63 -2.40 1.60 -8.28
C SER A 63 -3.55 2.40 -7.69
N VAL A 64 -3.22 3.35 -6.83
CA VAL A 64 -4.17 4.25 -6.18
C VAL A 64 -3.68 5.69 -6.29
N ARG A 65 -4.61 6.64 -6.16
CA ARG A 65 -4.30 8.07 -6.11
C ARG A 65 -4.10 8.49 -4.66
N VAL A 66 -2.85 8.80 -4.29
CA VAL A 66 -2.50 9.36 -2.99
C VAL A 66 -2.51 10.89 -3.10
N VAL A 67 -3.07 11.58 -2.12
CA VAL A 67 -3.16 13.04 -2.03
C VAL A 67 -2.60 13.54 -0.69
N PRO A 68 -2.17 14.81 -0.59
CA PRO A 68 -1.90 15.42 0.70
C PRO A 68 -3.14 15.30 1.59
N CYS A 69 -2.98 15.01 2.88
CA CYS A 69 -4.14 14.81 3.77
C CYS A 69 -4.98 16.09 3.98
N ALA A 70 -4.39 17.27 3.74
CA ALA A 70 -5.12 18.53 3.70
C ALA A 70 -6.05 18.68 2.48
N GLU A 71 -5.89 17.85 1.45
CA GLU A 71 -6.81 17.79 0.31
C GLU A 71 -7.96 16.79 0.59
N PRO A 72 -9.15 17.01 0.00
CA PRO A 72 -10.27 16.08 0.14
C PRO A 72 -9.92 14.65 -0.26
N HIS A 73 -10.19 13.70 0.63
CA HIS A 73 -9.89 12.28 0.41
C HIS A 73 -11.00 11.36 0.92
N GLU A 74 -10.99 10.11 0.45
CA GLU A 74 -11.98 9.08 0.81
C GLU A 74 -11.48 8.18 1.94
N ALA A 75 -10.17 7.94 2.01
CA ALA A 75 -9.60 7.04 3.00
C ALA A 75 -8.19 7.45 3.44
N GLN A 76 -7.78 7.04 4.63
CA GLN A 76 -6.43 7.17 5.14
C GLN A 76 -5.91 5.83 5.65
N VAL A 77 -4.66 5.47 5.33
CA VAL A 77 -3.99 4.33 5.96
C VAL A 77 -3.71 4.68 7.42
N VAL A 78 -4.40 4.03 8.35
CA VAL A 78 -4.25 4.28 9.80
C VAL A 78 -3.36 3.26 10.48
N THR A 79 -3.19 2.07 9.90
CA THR A 79 -2.34 1.03 10.50
C THR A 79 -1.73 0.11 9.44
N GLU A 80 -0.45 -0.22 9.64
CA GLU A 80 0.27 -1.25 8.90
C GLU A 80 0.42 -2.52 9.75
N PHE A 81 0.01 -3.66 9.19
CA PHE A 81 0.23 -4.98 9.78
C PHE A 81 1.42 -5.66 9.09
N SER A 82 2.49 -5.94 9.84
CA SER A 82 3.65 -6.66 9.31
C SER A 82 3.55 -8.16 9.58
N PHE A 83 3.51 -8.96 8.52
CA PHE A 83 3.74 -10.41 8.61
C PHE A 83 5.22 -10.68 8.90
N ALA A 84 5.54 -11.78 9.60
CA ALA A 84 6.93 -12.19 9.78
C ALA A 84 7.61 -12.39 8.42
N ALA A 85 8.85 -11.92 8.26
CA ALA A 85 9.56 -11.97 6.99
C ALA A 85 9.69 -13.40 6.42
N ASN A 86 9.84 -14.39 7.30
CA ASN A 86 9.94 -15.82 6.96
C ASN A 86 8.59 -16.56 7.01
N ALA A 87 7.46 -15.86 7.11
CA ALA A 87 6.15 -16.50 7.10
C ALA A 87 5.91 -17.24 5.77
N VAL A 88 5.30 -18.42 5.88
CA VAL A 88 4.75 -19.14 4.73
C VAL A 88 3.40 -18.52 4.36
N TRP A 89 3.09 -18.47 3.06
CA TRP A 89 1.80 -17.97 2.57
C TRP A 89 0.64 -18.70 3.27
N PRO A 90 -0.19 -17.99 4.07
CA PRO A 90 -1.24 -18.65 4.85
C PRO A 90 -2.51 -18.95 4.03
N GLY A 91 -2.55 -18.54 2.76
CA GLY A 91 -3.77 -18.48 1.96
C GLY A 91 -4.52 -17.16 2.15
N GLN A 92 -5.27 -16.74 1.13
CA GLN A 92 -5.87 -15.40 1.05
C GLN A 92 -6.76 -15.09 2.26
N GLN A 93 -7.73 -15.96 2.56
CA GLN A 93 -8.68 -15.76 3.66
C GLN A 93 -7.97 -15.62 5.03
N ALA A 94 -6.89 -16.37 5.26
CA ALA A 94 -6.15 -16.30 6.51
C ALA A 94 -5.25 -15.05 6.58
N ALA A 95 -4.75 -14.55 5.44
CA ALA A 95 -4.08 -13.25 5.38
C ALA A 95 -5.07 -12.13 5.68
N ASP A 96 -6.22 -12.10 5.01
CA ASP A 96 -7.29 -11.11 5.21
C ASP A 96 -7.72 -11.04 6.68
N ALA A 97 -8.02 -12.20 7.28
CA ALA A 97 -8.44 -12.27 8.68
C ALA A 97 -7.35 -11.81 9.67
N ARG A 98 -6.07 -11.92 9.32
CA ARG A 98 -4.97 -11.43 10.18
C ARG A 98 -4.87 -9.91 10.11
N VAL A 99 -4.97 -9.33 8.92
CA VAL A 99 -4.94 -7.87 8.74
C VAL A 99 -6.18 -7.24 9.40
N ALA A 100 -7.36 -7.82 9.18
CA ALA A 100 -8.60 -7.31 9.77
C ALA A 100 -8.58 -7.30 11.30
N ARG A 101 -7.98 -8.31 11.96
CA ARG A 101 -7.82 -8.33 13.42
C ARG A 101 -6.88 -7.25 13.96
N ALA A 102 -5.98 -6.74 13.14
CA ALA A 102 -5.06 -5.66 13.51
C ALA A 102 -5.66 -4.28 13.24
N CYS A 103 -6.82 -4.21 12.58
CA CYS A 103 -7.51 -2.98 12.24
C CYS A 103 -8.51 -2.64 13.34
N VAL A 104 -8.25 -1.57 14.09
CA VAL A 104 -9.08 -1.13 15.21
C VAL A 104 -9.37 0.36 15.01
N LEU A 105 -10.65 0.70 14.97
CA LEU A 105 -11.14 2.08 15.11
C LEU A 105 -11.66 2.27 16.52
N ASP A 106 -11.67 3.51 16.99
CA ASP A 106 -12.36 3.84 18.24
C ASP A 106 -13.88 4.03 18.03
N ASP A 107 -14.63 4.04 19.13
CA ASP A 107 -16.10 4.10 19.09
C ASP A 107 -16.61 5.45 18.54
N ASP A 108 -15.82 6.53 18.69
CA ASP A 108 -16.18 7.87 18.24
C ASP A 108 -16.04 7.97 16.70
N GLU A 109 -14.94 7.46 16.13
CA GLU A 109 -14.74 7.32 14.69
C GLU A 109 -15.88 6.52 14.04
N ILE A 110 -16.27 5.40 14.65
CA ILE A 110 -17.38 4.58 14.16
C ILE A 110 -18.71 5.36 14.23
N ALA A 111 -18.94 6.12 15.30
CA ALA A 111 -20.15 6.93 15.47
C ALA A 111 -20.25 8.07 14.43
N GLU A 112 -19.11 8.57 13.95
CA GLU A 112 -19.01 9.56 12.86
C GLU A 112 -19.13 8.93 11.46
N GLY A 113 -19.37 7.61 11.38
CA GLY A 113 -19.58 6.90 10.12
C GLY A 113 -18.30 6.45 9.43
N VAL A 114 -17.15 6.55 10.11
CA VAL A 114 -15.88 6.01 9.62
C VAL A 114 -15.94 4.49 9.60
N ARG A 115 -15.42 3.88 8.53
CA ARG A 115 -15.35 2.43 8.36
C ARG A 115 -13.95 1.97 8.05
N THR A 116 -13.69 0.70 8.33
CA THR A 116 -12.41 0.07 7.98
C THR A 116 -12.45 -0.61 6.63
N VAL A 117 -11.41 -0.40 5.82
CA VAL A 117 -11.07 -1.25 4.68
C VAL A 117 -9.70 -1.85 4.91
N THR A 118 -9.57 -3.15 4.66
CA THR A 118 -8.32 -3.87 4.90
C THR A 118 -7.78 -4.39 3.59
N TRP A 119 -6.51 -4.10 3.30
CA TRP A 119 -5.78 -4.70 2.19
C TRP A 119 -4.74 -5.66 2.73
N SER A 120 -4.78 -6.89 2.26
CA SER A 120 -3.77 -7.89 2.57
C SER A 120 -2.93 -8.19 1.32
N PRO A 121 -1.72 -8.75 1.49
CA PRO A 121 -0.96 -9.25 0.36
C PRO A 121 -1.77 -10.29 -0.42
N THR A 122 -1.56 -10.33 -1.73
CA THR A 122 -2.03 -11.42 -2.58
C THR A 122 -0.98 -12.53 -2.61
N GLU A 123 -1.34 -13.75 -3.02
CA GLU A 123 -0.34 -14.83 -3.23
C GLU A 123 0.78 -14.39 -4.17
N ARG A 124 0.45 -13.63 -5.22
CA ARG A 124 1.42 -13.10 -6.18
C ARG A 124 2.37 -12.10 -5.51
N SER A 125 1.85 -11.07 -4.84
CA SER A 125 2.72 -10.09 -4.19
C SER A 125 3.53 -10.71 -3.05
N TRP A 126 2.98 -11.72 -2.37
CA TRP A 126 3.70 -12.48 -1.36
C TRP A 126 4.90 -13.25 -1.94
N ALA A 127 4.75 -13.85 -3.12
CA ALA A 127 5.87 -14.48 -3.83
C ALA A 127 6.98 -13.46 -4.17
N ASP A 128 6.59 -12.21 -4.41
CA ASP A 128 7.49 -11.07 -4.68
C ASP A 128 8.05 -10.43 -3.39
N GLY A 129 7.70 -10.94 -2.21
CA GLY A 129 8.23 -10.50 -0.91
C GLY A 129 7.33 -9.55 -0.12
N ASP A 130 6.10 -9.28 -0.58
CA ASP A 130 5.12 -8.47 0.14
C ASP A 130 4.69 -9.15 1.45
N ARG A 131 4.88 -8.45 2.56
CA ARG A 131 4.57 -8.90 3.92
C ARG A 131 3.81 -7.85 4.71
N VAL A 132 3.16 -6.89 4.05
CA VAL A 132 2.48 -5.79 4.71
C VAL A 132 0.98 -5.82 4.38
N GLY A 133 0.15 -5.83 5.42
CA GLY A 133 -1.27 -5.52 5.31
C GLY A 133 -1.52 -4.08 5.70
N LEU A 134 -2.54 -3.46 5.12
CA LEU A 134 -2.95 -2.08 5.38
C LEU A 134 -4.37 -2.06 5.92
N CYS A 135 -4.60 -1.24 6.93
CA CYS A 135 -5.89 -0.89 7.47
C CYS A 135 -6.14 0.59 7.14
N LEU A 136 -7.24 0.85 6.44
CA LEU A 136 -7.65 2.17 6.02
C LEU A 136 -8.93 2.58 6.75
N ALA A 137 -8.93 3.77 7.33
CA ALA A 137 -10.14 4.45 7.76
C ALA A 137 -10.76 5.12 6.52
N MET A 138 -12.04 4.90 6.26
CA MET A 138 -12.75 5.45 5.09
C MET A 138 -14.06 6.11 5.49
N VAL A 139 -14.49 7.10 4.69
CA VAL A 139 -15.80 7.73 4.78
C VAL A 139 -16.50 7.63 3.44
N ASP A 140 -17.76 7.18 3.46
CA ASP A 140 -18.58 7.07 2.23
C ASP A 140 -18.77 8.43 1.55
N GLY A 141 -18.51 8.48 0.24
CA GLY A 141 -18.57 9.73 -0.52
C GLY A 141 -17.34 10.62 -0.36
N GLY A 142 -16.42 10.26 0.55
CA GLY A 142 -15.17 10.95 0.82
C GLY A 142 -15.36 12.39 1.28
N GLY A 143 -14.38 13.24 0.96
CA GLY A 143 -14.40 14.66 1.31
C GLY A 143 -13.74 14.98 2.65
N VAL A 144 -13.17 13.98 3.32
CA VAL A 144 -12.40 14.17 4.55
C VAL A 144 -11.21 15.09 4.26
N THR A 145 -10.93 16.01 5.16
CA THR A 145 -9.69 16.81 5.18
C THR A 145 -9.00 16.68 6.53
N GLY A 146 -7.68 16.77 6.57
CA GLY A 146 -6.90 16.53 7.80
C GLY A 146 -6.53 15.05 7.97
N SER A 147 -6.20 14.63 9.18
CA SER A 147 -5.77 13.25 9.47
C SER A 147 -6.45 12.66 10.70
N PHE A 148 -6.81 11.37 10.59
CA PHE A 148 -7.29 10.56 11.71
C PHE A 148 -6.17 10.26 12.73
N LEU A 149 -4.90 10.31 12.32
CA LEU A 149 -3.76 9.97 13.18
C LEU A 149 -3.39 11.04 14.21
N ASP A 150 -3.77 12.30 13.96
CA ASP A 150 -3.52 13.42 14.86
C ASP A 150 -4.80 14.12 15.34
N GLY A 151 -5.96 13.57 14.99
CA GLY A 151 -7.27 14.10 15.37
C GLY A 151 -7.66 15.39 14.64
N SER A 152 -6.98 15.73 13.54
CA SER A 152 -7.34 16.88 12.69
C SER A 152 -8.36 16.56 11.60
N ALA A 153 -8.81 15.31 11.49
CA ALA A 153 -9.79 14.90 10.51
C ALA A 153 -11.12 15.67 10.67
N GLU A 154 -11.57 16.26 9.58
CA GLU A 154 -12.88 16.88 9.43
C GLU A 154 -13.71 16.01 8.49
N VAL A 155 -14.73 15.34 9.03
CA VAL A 155 -15.66 14.49 8.28
C VAL A 155 -16.83 15.35 7.75
N PRO A 156 -17.19 15.28 6.45
CA PRO A 156 -18.26 16.11 5.85
C PRO A 156 -19.69 15.85 6.35
#